data_AF-A0A2D0IPA7-F1
#
_entry.id   AF-A0A2D0IPA7-F1
#
_cell.length_a   1.000
_cell.length_b   1.000
_cell.length_c   1.000
_cell.angle_alpha   90.00
_cell.angle_beta   90.00
_cell.angle_gamma   90.00
#
_symmetry.space_group_name_H-M   'P 1'
#
loop_
_entity.id
_entity.type
_entity.pdbx_description
1 polymer ?
#
loop_
_entity_poly.entity_id
_entity_poly.type
_entity_poly.pdbx_seq_one_letter_code
_entity_poly.pdbx_strand_id
1 'polypeptide(L)'
;MVQIALNDIKPMIAELGFTLPDSVLELLLGRVNEKSECMAAHGYDEKLQKLLLIYSAVRLASLSGARKIASQSAPSGASRSFAYDSAGTDYPLKQIRMWDTSGCLSGLPLESKSVGFFDVVG
;
A
#
# COMPACT_ATOMS: atom_id res chain seq x y z
N MET A 1 7.23 11.80 17.54
CA MET A 1 6.62 11.61 16.20
C MET A 1 7.09 10.28 15.68
N VAL A 2 6.18 9.43 15.22
CA VAL A 2 6.51 8.09 14.72
C VAL A 2 6.93 8.18 13.26
N GLN A 3 8.03 7.50 12.90
CA GLN A 3 8.49 7.39 11.52
C GLN A 3 8.68 5.92 11.15
N ILE A 4 8.41 5.61 9.89
CA ILE A 4 8.67 4.30 9.29
C ILE A 4 9.78 4.41 8.23
N ALA A 5 10.53 3.32 8.09
CA ALA A 5 11.63 3.19 7.15
C ALA A 5 11.41 2.05 6.16
N LEU A 6 12.29 1.93 5.17
CA LEU A 6 12.22 0.87 4.16
C LEU A 6 12.10 -0.53 4.76
N ASN A 7 12.83 -0.79 5.85
CA ASN A 7 12.84 -2.10 6.52
C ASN A 7 11.47 -2.48 7.12
N ASP A 8 10.62 -1.50 7.44
CA ASP A 8 9.28 -1.74 7.97
C ASP A 8 8.29 -2.18 6.87
N ILE A 9 8.49 -1.74 5.62
CA ILE A 9 7.53 -1.96 4.53
C ILE A 9 7.98 -2.99 3.49
N LYS A 10 9.30 -3.13 3.27
CA LYS A 10 9.87 -4.08 2.31
C LYS A 10 9.37 -5.52 2.45
N PRO A 11 9.33 -6.13 3.66
CA PRO A 11 8.85 -7.52 3.79
C PRO A 11 7.39 -7.64 3.35
N MET A 12 6.52 -6.71 3.77
CA MET A 12 5.10 -6.72 3.43
C MET A 12 4.86 -6.51 1.93
N ILE A 13 5.60 -5.59 1.29
CA ILE A 13 5.51 -5.33 -0.15
C ILE A 13 5.94 -6.58 -0.95
N ALA A 14 7.01 -7.25 -0.51
CA ALA A 14 7.50 -8.47 -1.14
C ALA A 14 6.53 -9.65 -0.98
N GLU A 15 5.93 -9.83 0.20
CA GLU A 15 4.89 -10.84 0.45
C GLU A 15 3.66 -10.65 -0.44
N LEU A 16 3.28 -9.39 -0.68
CA LEU A 16 2.18 -9.04 -1.58
C LEU A 16 2.56 -9.16 -3.08
N GLY A 17 3.82 -9.46 -3.39
CA GLY A 17 4.32 -9.66 -4.75
C GLY A 17 4.55 -8.38 -5.54
N PHE A 18 4.69 -7.24 -4.87
CA PHE A 18 5.01 -5.97 -5.51
C PHE A 18 6.53 -5.78 -5.60
N THR A 19 6.98 -5.21 -6.72
CA THR A 19 8.39 -4.82 -6.90
C THR A 19 8.43 -3.33 -7.27
N LEU A 20 9.15 -2.55 -6.46
CA LEU A 20 9.39 -1.12 -6.69
C LEU A 20 10.86 -0.79 -6.42
N PRO A 21 11.43 0.21 -7.10
CA PRO A 21 12.73 0.75 -6.75
C PRO A 21 12.72 1.35 -5.33
N ASP A 22 13.79 1.13 -4.57
CA ASP A 22 13.96 1.70 -3.23
C ASP A 22 13.81 3.22 -3.21
N SER A 23 14.31 3.91 -4.25
CA SER A 23 14.16 5.36 -4.39
C SER A 23 12.70 5.82 -4.43
N VAL A 24 11.80 5.03 -5.04
CA VAL A 24 10.37 5.35 -5.07
C VAL A 24 9.75 5.10 -3.69
N LEU A 25 10.14 4.00 -3.04
CA LEU A 25 9.64 3.67 -1.70
C LEU A 25 10.07 4.72 -0.66
N GLU A 26 11.30 5.23 -0.72
CA GLU A 26 11.78 6.31 0.16
C GLU A 26 10.97 7.59 0.00
N LEU A 27 10.65 7.98 -1.24
CA LEU A 27 9.82 9.16 -1.52
C LEU A 27 8.39 8.99 -1.00
N LEU A 28 7.81 7.80 -1.17
CA LEU A 28 6.50 7.46 -0.61
C LEU A 28 6.51 7.49 0.92
N LEU A 29 7.55 6.94 1.55
CA LEU A 29 7.74 6.98 3.00
C LEU A 29 7.81 8.41 3.52
N GLY A 30 8.54 9.30 2.84
CA GLY A 30 8.60 10.72 3.18
C GLY A 30 7.20 11.35 3.24
N ARG A 31 6.39 11.13 2.19
CA ARG A 31 5.04 11.68 2.10
C ARG A 31 4.08 11.13 3.15
N VAL A 32 4.25 9.86 3.52
CA VAL A 32 3.42 9.20 4.53
C VAL A 32 3.83 9.63 5.93
N ASN A 33 5.13 9.72 6.22
CA ASN A 33 5.66 10.14 7.52
C ASN A 33 5.23 11.56 7.91
N GLU A 34 5.02 12.47 6.96
CA GLU A 34 4.41 13.80 7.20
C GLU A 34 3.05 13.72 7.90
N LYS A 35 2.31 12.61 7.74
CA LYS A 35 1.00 12.42 8.38
C LYS A 35 1.08 12.03 9.85
N SER A 36 2.26 11.64 10.33
CA SER A 36 2.48 11.30 11.75
C SER A 36 2.20 12.47 12.69
N GLU A 37 2.45 13.72 12.25
CA GLU A 37 2.19 14.92 13.05
C GLU A 37 0.70 15.10 13.35
N CYS A 38 -0.16 14.89 12.35
CA CYS A 38 -1.60 14.92 12.53
C CYS A 38 -2.07 13.86 13.53
N MET A 39 -1.57 12.63 13.41
CA MET A 39 -1.97 11.55 14.31
C MET A 39 -1.48 11.79 15.74
N ALA A 40 -0.28 12.35 15.91
CA ALA A 40 0.22 12.75 17.23
C ALA A 40 -0.64 13.86 17.85
N ALA A 41 -1.06 14.86 17.08
CA ALA A 41 -1.93 15.95 17.55
C ALA A 41 -3.31 15.46 18.01
N HIS A 42 -3.81 14.37 17.42
CA HIS A 42 -5.07 13.73 17.79
C HIS A 42 -4.93 12.61 18.84
N GLY A 43 -3.74 12.40 19.41
CA GLY A 43 -3.54 11.48 20.53
C GLY A 43 -3.52 9.99 20.17
N TYR A 44 -3.19 9.64 18.93
CA TYR A 44 -3.07 8.25 18.52
C TYR A 44 -1.90 7.57 19.23
N ASP A 45 -2.08 6.32 19.67
CA ASP A 45 -0.99 5.51 20.21
C ASP A 45 0.12 5.27 19.17
N GLU A 46 1.38 5.23 19.60
CA GLU A 46 2.52 5.08 18.69
C GLU A 46 2.43 3.82 17.83
N LYS A 47 1.88 2.72 18.36
CA LYS A 47 1.70 1.46 17.62
C LYS A 47 0.66 1.64 16.51
N LEU A 48 -0.43 2.34 16.81
CA LEU A 48 -1.49 2.61 15.83
C LEU A 48 -0.99 3.55 14.73
N GLN A 49 -0.24 4.59 15.10
CA GLN A 49 0.43 5.47 14.13
C GLN A 49 1.32 4.65 13.20
N LYS A 50 2.21 3.81 13.75
CA LYS A 50 3.13 3.01 12.94
C LYS A 50 2.39 2.08 11.98
N LEU A 51 1.33 1.42 12.46
CA LEU A 51 0.52 0.51 11.65
C LEU A 51 -0.17 1.22 10.48
N LEU A 52 -0.79 2.37 10.74
CA LEU A 52 -1.46 3.19 9.73
C LEU A 52 -0.48 3.74 8.68
N LEU A 53 0.73 4.14 9.09
CA LEU A 53 1.79 4.56 8.17
C LEU A 53 2.26 3.39 7.28
N ILE A 54 2.47 2.20 7.84
CA ILE A 54 2.88 1.02 7.05
C ILE A 54 1.80 0.70 6.00
N TYR A 55 0.54 0.62 6.42
CA TYR A 55 -0.56 0.28 5.51
C TYR A 55 -0.76 1.31 4.41
N SER A 56 -0.65 2.60 4.73
CA SER A 56 -0.74 3.66 3.72
C SER A 56 0.43 3.62 2.74
N ALA A 57 1.67 3.42 3.20
CA ALA A 57 2.83 3.27 2.32
C ALA A 57 2.70 2.07 1.38
N VAL A 58 2.27 0.91 1.89
CA VAL A 58 2.02 -0.30 1.10
C VAL A 58 0.90 -0.09 0.09
N ARG A 59 -0.18 0.60 0.48
CA ARG A 59 -1.29 0.95 -0.43
C ARG A 59 -0.84 1.90 -1.53
N LEU A 60 -0.03 2.91 -1.23
CA LEU A 60 0.51 3.81 -2.26
C LEU A 60 1.46 3.08 -3.21
N ALA A 61 2.29 2.18 -2.68
CA ALA A 61 3.18 1.36 -3.49
C ALA A 61 2.41 0.42 -4.43
N SER A 62 1.29 -0.16 -3.98
CA SER A 62 0.45 -0.98 -4.87
C SER A 62 -0.25 -0.16 -5.96
N LEU A 63 -0.65 1.08 -5.65
CA LEU A 63 -1.30 2.00 -6.59
C LEU A 63 -0.33 2.67 -7.57
N SER A 64 0.95 2.80 -7.24
CA SER A 64 1.95 3.48 -8.08
C SER A 64 2.35 2.68 -9.33
N GLY A 65 1.55 1.70 -9.74
CA GLY A 65 1.83 0.88 -10.91
C GLY A 65 2.99 -0.09 -10.70
N ALA A 66 3.24 -0.50 -9.45
CA ALA A 66 4.17 -1.58 -9.15
C ALA A 66 3.79 -2.79 -10.03
N ARG A 67 4.69 -3.12 -10.97
CA ARG A 67 4.49 -4.24 -11.88
C ARG A 67 4.42 -5.50 -11.03
N LYS A 68 3.22 -6.04 -10.83
CA LYS A 68 3.07 -7.44 -10.40
C LYS A 68 3.63 -8.28 -11.54
N ILE A 69 4.70 -9.03 -11.29
CA ILE A 69 5.28 -9.93 -12.29
C ILE A 69 4.19 -10.93 -12.68
N ALA A 70 3.68 -10.80 -13.91
CA ALA A 70 2.62 -11.64 -14.46
C ALA A 70 3.12 -13.06 -14.79
N SER A 71 4.39 -13.15 -15.18
CA SER A 71 5.04 -14.37 -15.66
C SER A 71 6.55 -14.22 -15.58
N GLN A 72 7.19 -15.11 -14.84
CA GLN A 72 8.58 -15.51 -15.07
C GLN A 72 8.55 -17.05 -15.14
N SER A 73 8.85 -17.60 -16.31
CA SER A 73 9.07 -19.04 -16.46
C SER A 73 10.37 -19.41 -15.74
N ALA A 74 10.27 -19.96 -14.53
CA ALA A 74 11.39 -20.65 -13.91
C ALA A 74 11.61 -21.98 -14.67
N PRO A 75 12.85 -22.38 -15.00
CA PRO A 75 13.15 -23.63 -15.73
C PRO A 75 12.68 -24.94 -15.06
N SER A 76 12.11 -24.88 -13.84
CA SER A 76 11.81 -26.04 -12.99
C SER A 76 10.32 -26.38 -12.84
N GLY A 77 9.42 -25.83 -13.67
CA GLY A 77 8.00 -26.26 -13.70
C GLY A 77 7.15 -25.87 -12.48
N ALA A 78 7.60 -24.90 -11.67
CA ALA A 78 6.80 -24.35 -10.56
C ALA A 78 5.89 -23.22 -11.07
N SER A 79 4.60 -23.52 -11.24
CA SER A 79 3.57 -22.55 -11.61
C SER A 79 3.15 -21.73 -10.39
N ARG A 80 3.27 -20.41 -10.44
CA ARG A 80 2.61 -19.49 -9.48
C ARG A 80 1.50 -18.75 -10.22
N SER A 81 0.25 -18.96 -9.82
CA SER A 81 -0.92 -18.27 -10.39
C SER A 81 -1.10 -16.90 -9.73
N PHE A 82 -1.34 -15.85 -10.53
CA PHE A 82 -1.48 -14.47 -10.06
C PHE A 82 -2.87 -13.92 -10.37
N ALA A 83 -3.64 -13.56 -9.34
CA ALA A 83 -4.91 -12.85 -9.52
C ALA A 83 -4.66 -11.38 -9.90
N TYR A 84 -5.39 -10.89 -10.91
CA TYR A 84 -5.42 -9.49 -11.37
C TYR A 84 -6.70 -8.76 -10.92
N ASP A 85 -7.52 -9.38 -10.08
CA ASP A 85 -8.63 -8.67 -9.46
C ASP A 85 -8.13 -7.72 -8.36
N SER A 86 -9.01 -6.81 -7.95
CA SER A 86 -8.78 -5.70 -7.04
C SER A 86 -7.94 -6.07 -5.81
N ALA A 87 -6.64 -5.89 -5.96
CA ALA A 87 -5.61 -5.53 -4.99
C ALA A 87 -5.70 -6.21 -3.61
N GLY A 88 -4.71 -7.06 -3.30
CA GLY A 88 -4.44 -7.55 -1.93
C GLY A 88 -4.23 -6.45 -0.87
N THR A 89 -4.27 -5.17 -1.27
CA THR A 89 -4.24 -3.98 -0.41
C THR A 89 -5.62 -3.36 -0.11
N ASP A 90 -6.73 -3.94 -0.55
CA ASP A 90 -8.09 -3.43 -0.24
C ASP A 90 -8.46 -3.61 1.23
N TYR A 91 -7.97 -4.69 1.84
CA TYR A 91 -8.13 -4.92 3.28
C TYR A 91 -7.36 -3.87 4.12
N PRO A 92 -6.07 -3.58 3.86
CA PRO A 92 -5.37 -2.44 4.43
C PRO A 92 -6.13 -1.11 4.28
N LEU A 93 -6.73 -0.82 3.12
CA LEU A 93 -7.51 0.40 2.93
C LEU A 93 -8.74 0.46 3.85
N LYS A 94 -9.47 -0.64 3.99
CA LYS A 94 -10.61 -0.72 4.93
C LYS A 94 -10.17 -0.49 6.37
N GLN A 95 -9.05 -1.08 6.79
CA GLN A 95 -8.51 -0.89 8.14
C GLN A 95 -8.08 0.56 8.39
N ILE A 96 -7.41 1.18 7.41
CA ILE A 96 -7.07 2.61 7.47
C ILE A 96 -8.32 3.44 7.72
N ARG A 97 -9.39 3.23 6.94
CA ARG A 97 -10.65 3.99 7.11
C ARG A 97 -11.34 3.75 8.45
N MET A 98 -11.19 2.55 9.02
CA MET A 98 -11.81 2.23 10.31
C MET A 98 -11.05 2.86 11.49
N TRP A 99 -9.73 2.98 11.38
CA TRP A 99 -8.88 3.43 12.47
C TRP A 99 -8.43 4.89 12.38
N ASP A 100 -8.39 5.47 11.18
CA ASP A 100 -8.12 6.90 10.96
C ASP A 100 -9.39 7.73 11.21
N THR A 101 -9.82 7.79 12.46
CA THR A 101 -11.06 8.48 12.88
C THR A 101 -10.99 10.00 12.72
N SER A 102 -9.78 10.58 12.73
CA SER A 102 -9.54 12.01 12.51
C SER A 102 -9.26 12.35 11.04
N GLY A 103 -9.21 11.37 10.14
CA GLY A 103 -8.97 11.60 8.72
C GLY A 103 -7.58 12.14 8.39
N CYS A 104 -6.56 11.84 9.20
CA CYS A 104 -5.18 12.29 8.98
C CYS A 104 -4.59 11.80 7.65
N LEU A 105 -5.05 10.66 7.14
CA LEU A 105 -4.60 10.04 5.90
C LEU A 105 -5.49 10.39 4.69
N SER A 106 -6.59 11.14 4.88
CA SER A 106 -7.55 11.50 3.82
C SER A 106 -6.95 12.27 2.63
N GLY A 107 -5.86 13.00 2.86
CA GLY A 107 -5.14 13.74 1.81
C GLY A 107 -4.18 12.90 0.95
N LEU A 108 -4.09 11.58 1.21
CA LEU A 108 -3.29 10.66 0.40
C LEU A 108 -4.17 9.99 -0.66
N PRO A 109 -3.66 9.76 -1.90
CA PRO A 109 -4.41 9.09 -2.96
C PRO A 109 -4.46 7.57 -2.71
N LEU A 110 -5.18 7.14 -1.68
CA LEU A 110 -5.29 5.73 -1.26
C LEU A 110 -6.37 4.94 -2.02
N GLU A 111 -7.21 5.63 -2.79
CA GLU A 111 -8.28 5.03 -3.58
C GLU A 111 -7.76 4.45 -4.90
N SER A 112 -8.22 3.23 -5.25
CA SER A 112 -8.01 2.69 -6.59
C SER A 112 -8.99 3.36 -7.56
N LYS A 113 -8.51 3.82 -8.72
CA LYS A 113 -9.42 4.22 -9.80
C LYS A 113 -10.09 2.96 -10.33
N SER A 114 -11.41 2.84 -10.12
CA SER A 114 -12.22 1.83 -10.80
C SER A 114 -12.21 2.16 -12.29
N VAL A 115 -11.51 1.37 -13.10
CA VAL A 115 -11.74 1.40 -14.55
C VAL A 115 -13.08 0.73 -14.78
N GLY A 116 -14.04 1.48 -15.32
CA GLY A 116 -15.40 0.99 -15.57
C GLY A 116 -15.35 -0.31 -16.35
N PHE A 117 -16.12 -1.29 -15.89
CA PHE A 117 -16.31 -2.57 -16.58
C PHE A 117 -16.85 -2.27 -17.98
N PHE A 118 -16.05 -2.47 -19.02
CA PHE A 118 -16.52 -2.39 -20.40
C PHE A 118 -17.22 -3.71 -20.72
N ASP A 119 -18.53 -3.74 -20.51
CA ASP A 119 -19.37 -4.86 -20.94
C ASP A 119 -19.55 -4.76 -22.47
N VAL A 120 -18.80 -5.57 -23.22
CA VAL A 120 -18.98 -5.71 -24.66
C VAL A 120 -20.08 -6.74 -24.86
N VAL A 121 -21.31 -6.25 -24.97
CA VAL A 121 -22.46 -7.05 -25.39
C VAL A 121 -22.29 -7.32 -26.90
N GLY A 122 -21.98 -8.57 -27.24
CA GLY A 122 -21.94 -9.08 -28.61
C GLY A 122 -23.25 -9.73 -29.02
#